data_AF-A0A6G0QHN3-F1
#
_entry.id   AF-A0A6G0QHN3-F1
#
_cell.length_a   1.000
_cell.length_b   1.000
_cell.length_c   1.000
_cell.angle_alpha   90.00
_cell.angle_beta   90.00
_cell.angle_gamma   90.00
#
_symmetry.space_group_name_H-M   'P 1'
#
loop_
_entity.id
_entity.type
_entity.pdbx_description
1 polymer ?
#
loop_
_entity_poly.entity_id
_entity_poly.type
_entity_poly.pdbx_seq_one_letter_code
_entity_poly.pdbx_strand_id
1 'polypeptide(L)'
;MTGPLRWSWLIYAVFCGCSSVSQNDVSIYASLTSEDVVMIQEVLRSKYPQPALQQSQDRPPEYGFVDIQKGAQLSGRNGTRLEITRALRCRALYYPATTADSVEVVVPGYGICTTKIEDGGNNFVSDAVCPSLPSDQLKRINSLTLDLTALESEAVLMQLLSLIGGSLQWLSLSRNERASRSQRARSQQIDLCMLATTCPELEELNLTFCVVRVSAPNQALRQWAIKDISLDDVDDVSAMVTYLTDTTLRMRKTLVRLDVHHLYGHPLCPHDKKRLSAFNGEFLPVTKEKLPNQSKAAMLSAVRSGCNINSSTEAFPALSRLDASVLSLIFTFAATPEQRSIRLV
;
A
#
# COMPACT_ATOMS: atom_id res chain seq x y z
N MET A 1 3.41 14.74 17.07
CA MET A 1 3.10 13.53 17.86
C MET A 1 4.02 12.41 17.38
N THR A 2 4.91 11.93 18.24
CA THR A 2 5.78 10.76 17.98
C THR A 2 5.32 9.63 18.90
N GLY A 3 5.20 8.40 18.38
CA GLY A 3 4.78 7.20 19.11
C GLY A 3 3.54 6.49 18.54
N PRO A 4 3.08 5.38 19.19
CA PRO A 4 2.02 4.47 18.69
C PRO A 4 0.69 5.14 18.35
N LEU A 5 0.40 6.27 18.99
CA LEU A 5 -0.79 7.08 18.73
C LEU A 5 -0.83 7.66 17.31
N ARG A 6 0.32 7.87 16.65
CA ARG A 6 0.33 8.38 15.27
C ARG A 6 -0.04 7.28 14.27
N TRP A 7 0.55 6.10 14.43
CA TRP A 7 0.27 4.95 13.57
C TRP A 7 -1.19 4.53 13.66
N SER A 8 -1.74 4.50 14.86
CA SER A 8 -3.13 4.11 15.07
C SER A 8 -4.14 5.01 14.37
N TRP A 9 -4.01 6.33 14.51
CA TRP A 9 -4.85 7.29 13.78
C TRP A 9 -4.68 7.21 12.26
N LEU A 10 -3.45 7.02 11.80
CA LEU A 10 -3.15 6.92 10.36
C LEU A 10 -3.80 5.67 9.76
N ILE A 11 -3.61 4.51 10.39
CA ILE A 11 -4.20 3.25 9.93
C ILE A 11 -5.73 3.32 9.98
N TYR A 12 -6.30 3.90 11.04
CA TYR A 12 -7.74 4.11 11.11
C TYR A 12 -8.25 4.95 9.95
N ALA A 13 -7.59 6.08 9.65
CA ALA A 13 -7.98 6.98 8.57
C ALA A 13 -7.91 6.32 7.19
N VAL A 14 -6.82 5.59 6.91
CA VAL A 14 -6.58 4.97 5.59
C VAL A 14 -7.41 3.70 5.40
N PHE A 15 -7.40 2.79 6.38
CA PHE A 15 -7.91 1.43 6.21
C PHE A 15 -9.30 1.20 6.82
N CYS A 16 -9.69 1.96 7.85
CA CYS A 16 -10.93 1.67 8.60
C CYS A 16 -12.10 2.62 8.29
N GLY A 17 -11.83 3.86 7.87
CA GLY A 17 -12.88 4.88 7.65
C GLY A 17 -13.71 4.66 6.38
N CYS A 18 -14.97 5.07 6.32
CA CYS A 18 -15.78 5.05 5.08
C CYS A 18 -15.48 6.27 4.19
N SER A 19 -14.21 6.56 3.92
CA SER A 19 -13.87 7.64 2.99
C SER A 19 -14.27 7.23 1.58
N SER A 20 -15.09 8.04 0.92
CA SER A 20 -15.34 7.93 -0.53
C SER A 20 -14.15 8.40 -1.37
N VAL A 21 -13.10 8.92 -0.73
CA VAL A 21 -11.86 9.33 -1.37
C VAL A 21 -10.98 8.09 -1.51
N SER A 22 -10.83 7.61 -2.73
CA SER A 22 -9.82 6.60 -3.09
C SER A 22 -8.44 7.27 -3.00
N GLN A 23 -7.83 7.23 -1.81
CA GLN A 23 -6.47 7.69 -1.65
C GLN A 23 -5.55 6.52 -1.99
N ASN A 24 -5.09 6.51 -3.23
CA ASN A 24 -4.26 5.43 -3.78
C ASN A 24 -2.81 5.49 -3.26
N ASP A 25 -2.33 6.71 -2.98
CA ASP A 25 -0.97 7.01 -2.56
C ASP A 25 -0.90 7.50 -1.11
N VAL A 26 -0.08 6.86 -0.28
CA VAL A 26 0.16 7.25 1.12
C VAL A 26 1.65 7.41 1.38
N SER A 27 2.03 8.52 2.01
CA SER A 27 3.41 8.79 2.44
C SER A 27 3.49 8.92 3.95
N ILE A 28 4.38 8.14 4.58
CA ILE A 28 4.51 8.05 6.03
C ILE A 28 5.95 8.34 6.43
N TYR A 29 6.12 9.35 7.27
CA TYR A 29 7.40 9.69 7.88
C TYR A 29 7.36 9.39 9.38
N ALA A 30 7.94 8.29 9.85
CA ALA A 30 7.81 7.85 11.24
C ALA A 30 8.92 6.88 11.70
N SER A 31 9.00 6.62 13.01
CA SER A 31 9.66 5.42 13.54
C SER A 31 8.69 4.24 13.50
N LEU A 32 9.22 3.03 13.43
CA LEU A 32 8.41 1.80 13.49
C LEU A 32 8.99 0.80 14.51
N THR A 33 8.16 0.44 15.49
CA THR A 33 8.44 -0.54 16.55
C THR A 33 7.43 -1.70 16.55
N SER A 34 7.73 -2.76 17.30
CA SER A 34 6.83 -3.88 17.54
C SER A 34 5.53 -3.43 18.24
N GLU A 35 5.60 -2.49 19.18
CA GLU A 35 4.43 -1.87 19.82
C GLU A 35 3.52 -1.16 18.81
N ASP A 36 4.12 -0.46 17.83
CA ASP A 36 3.35 0.17 16.75
C ASP A 36 2.58 -0.89 15.95
N VAL A 37 3.20 -2.02 15.59
CA VAL A 37 2.55 -3.10 14.83
C VAL A 37 1.39 -3.72 15.61
N VAL A 38 1.56 -3.98 16.91
CA VAL A 38 0.48 -4.49 17.78
C VAL A 38 -0.70 -3.52 17.80
N MET A 39 -0.41 -2.23 17.95
CA MET A 39 -1.44 -1.19 17.91
C MET A 39 -2.16 -1.15 16.56
N ILE A 40 -1.43 -1.27 15.44
CA ILE A 40 -1.99 -1.29 14.09
C ILE A 40 -2.95 -2.47 13.92
N GLN A 41 -2.56 -3.66 14.38
CA GLN A 41 -3.42 -4.85 14.34
C GLN A 41 -4.73 -4.63 15.10
N GLU A 42 -4.64 -4.08 16.31
CA GLU A 42 -5.82 -3.81 17.12
C GLU A 42 -6.71 -2.73 16.51
N VAL A 43 -6.15 -1.71 15.86
CA VAL A 43 -6.93 -0.70 15.12
C VAL A 43 -7.65 -1.33 13.94
N LEU A 44 -6.99 -2.18 13.15
CA LEU A 44 -7.63 -2.87 12.03
C LEU A 44 -8.74 -3.81 12.49
N ARG A 45 -8.55 -4.47 13.64
CA ARG A 45 -9.54 -5.39 14.24
C ARG A 45 -10.74 -4.65 14.82
N SER A 46 -10.48 -3.63 15.63
CA SER A 46 -11.51 -2.85 16.33
C SER A 46 -12.13 -1.74 15.49
N LYS A 47 -11.52 -1.40 14.36
CA LYS A 47 -11.86 -0.22 13.54
C LYS A 47 -12.01 1.03 14.40
N TYR A 48 -11.10 1.23 15.35
CA TYR A 48 -11.11 2.38 16.26
C TYR A 48 -9.68 2.88 16.45
N PRO A 49 -9.43 4.21 16.44
CA PRO A 49 -8.07 4.76 16.42
C PRO A 49 -7.31 4.65 17.74
N GLN A 50 -7.98 4.39 18.87
CA GLN A 50 -7.32 4.17 20.16
C GLN A 50 -7.98 2.98 20.86
N PRO A 51 -7.70 1.75 20.40
CA PRO A 51 -8.31 0.56 20.99
C PRO A 51 -7.85 0.36 22.44
N ALA A 52 -8.74 -0.17 23.26
CA ALA A 52 -8.45 -0.51 24.63
C ALA A 52 -7.57 -1.78 24.70
N LEU A 53 -6.31 -1.62 25.12
CA LEU A 53 -5.30 -2.70 25.15
C LEU A 53 -5.37 -3.60 26.40
N GLN A 54 -5.97 -3.14 27.51
CA GLN A 54 -6.05 -3.87 28.77
C GLN A 54 -7.45 -4.40 29.01
N GLN A 55 -7.58 -5.73 29.12
CA GLN A 55 -8.82 -6.44 29.38
C GLN A 55 -8.95 -6.74 30.88
N SER A 56 -9.91 -6.11 31.55
CA SER A 56 -10.52 -6.70 32.75
C SER A 56 -11.60 -7.66 32.26
N GLN A 57 -11.57 -8.91 32.74
CA GLN A 57 -12.30 -10.05 32.14
C GLN A 57 -13.82 -10.03 32.35
N ASP A 58 -14.37 -9.17 33.21
CA ASP A 58 -15.79 -9.24 33.55
C ASP A 58 -16.72 -8.51 32.55
N ARG A 59 -16.28 -7.40 31.95
CA ARG A 59 -17.04 -6.66 30.92
C ARG A 59 -16.09 -5.96 29.94
N PRO A 60 -15.82 -6.53 28.75
CA PRO A 60 -14.92 -5.93 27.79
C PRO A 60 -15.53 -4.65 27.17
N PRO A 61 -14.68 -3.73 26.68
CA PRO A 61 -15.13 -2.59 25.90
C PRO A 61 -15.82 -3.03 24.62
N GLU A 62 -16.88 -2.32 24.25
CA GLU A 62 -17.66 -2.57 23.05
C GLU A 62 -17.35 -1.53 21.97
N TYR A 63 -17.17 -1.99 20.74
CA TYR A 63 -16.95 -1.12 19.58
C TYR A 63 -18.19 -1.13 18.70
N GLY A 64 -18.53 0.02 18.13
CA GLY A 64 -19.76 0.16 17.38
C GLY A 64 -19.92 1.51 16.71
N PHE A 65 -21.17 1.94 16.59
CA PHE A 65 -21.53 3.24 16.06
C PHE A 65 -22.56 3.93 16.95
N VAL A 66 -22.59 5.26 16.91
CA VAL A 66 -23.63 6.07 17.54
C VAL A 66 -24.20 7.00 16.47
N ASP A 67 -25.53 7.01 16.35
CA ASP A 67 -26.24 7.95 15.50
C ASP A 67 -26.50 9.22 16.33
N ILE A 68 -25.67 10.25 16.13
CA ILE A 68 -25.71 11.51 16.87
C ILE A 68 -26.70 12.46 16.19
N GLN A 69 -27.68 12.94 16.94
CA GLN A 69 -28.70 13.85 16.42
C GLN A 69 -28.20 15.29 16.26
N LYS A 70 -28.88 16.05 15.39
CA LYS A 70 -28.68 17.49 15.27
C LYS A 70 -29.00 18.18 16.61
N GLY A 71 -28.15 19.11 17.04
CA GLY A 71 -28.25 19.83 18.31
C GLY A 71 -27.57 19.11 19.48
N ALA A 72 -27.09 17.87 19.28
CA ALA A 72 -26.38 17.14 20.33
C ALA A 72 -25.05 17.83 20.68
N GLN A 73 -24.74 17.87 21.98
CA GLN A 73 -23.47 18.38 22.48
C GLN A 73 -22.46 17.25 22.69
N LEU A 74 -21.23 17.46 22.21
CA LEU A 74 -20.09 16.58 22.42
C LEU A 74 -19.03 17.29 23.25
N SER A 75 -18.36 16.55 24.13
CA SER A 75 -17.25 17.04 24.93
C SER A 75 -15.93 16.52 24.36
N GLY A 76 -15.06 17.42 23.89
CA GLY A 76 -13.71 17.07 23.47
C GLY A 76 -12.75 16.92 24.67
N ARG A 77 -11.59 16.30 24.44
CA ARG A 77 -10.58 15.98 25.47
C ARG A 77 -10.03 17.20 26.23
N ASN A 78 -10.18 18.41 25.69
CA ASN A 78 -9.70 19.68 26.30
C ASN A 78 -10.84 20.54 26.88
N GLY A 79 -12.02 19.96 27.14
CA GLY A 79 -13.20 20.71 27.60
C GLY A 79 -13.90 21.52 26.51
N THR A 80 -13.43 21.42 25.26
CA THR A 80 -14.12 21.98 24.10
C THR A 80 -15.51 21.37 23.97
N ARG A 81 -16.54 22.21 23.91
CA ARG A 81 -17.90 21.77 23.60
C ARG A 81 -18.17 21.96 22.12
N LEU A 82 -18.66 20.90 21.49
CA LEU A 82 -19.05 20.91 20.08
C LEU A 82 -20.55 20.70 20.01
N GLU A 83 -21.23 21.49 19.19
CA GLU A 83 -22.63 21.27 18.86
C GLU A 83 -22.72 20.72 17.44
N ILE A 84 -23.43 19.60 17.31
CA ILE A 84 -23.60 18.94 16.03
C ILE A 84 -24.70 19.64 15.22
N THR A 85 -24.32 20.29 14.11
CA THR A 85 -25.26 21.05 13.27
C THR A 85 -26.09 20.19 12.31
N ARG A 86 -25.70 18.93 12.11
CA ARG A 86 -26.37 17.93 11.26
C ARG A 86 -26.23 16.54 11.87
N ALA A 87 -27.28 15.72 11.80
CA ALA A 87 -27.20 14.35 12.27
C ALA A 87 -26.05 13.60 11.58
N LEU A 88 -25.32 12.79 12.35
CA LEU A 88 -24.15 12.06 11.85
C LEU A 88 -23.96 10.75 12.61
N ARG A 89 -23.49 9.73 11.88
CA ARG A 89 -23.11 8.45 12.47
C ARG A 89 -21.62 8.44 12.77
N CYS A 90 -21.26 8.30 14.02
CA CYS A 90 -19.87 8.24 14.48
C CYS A 90 -19.46 6.82 14.81
N ARG A 91 -18.20 6.49 14.52
CA ARG A 91 -17.54 5.32 15.11
C ARG A 91 -17.42 5.53 16.61
N ALA A 92 -17.68 4.49 17.40
CA ALA A 92 -17.82 4.61 18.85
C ALA A 92 -17.13 3.48 19.62
N LEU A 93 -16.74 3.81 20.85
CA LEU A 93 -16.20 2.92 21.86
C LEU A 93 -16.95 3.15 23.17
N TYR A 94 -17.56 2.09 23.68
CA TYR A 94 -18.36 2.08 24.90
C TYR A 94 -17.69 1.22 25.98
N TYR A 95 -17.65 1.72 27.21
CA TYR A 95 -17.11 1.00 28.37
C TYR A 95 -18.22 0.67 29.38
N PRO A 96 -18.86 -0.52 29.28
CA PRO A 96 -20.00 -0.88 30.12
C PRO A 96 -19.69 -0.92 31.63
N ALA A 97 -18.41 -0.98 32.00
CA ALA A 97 -17.96 -1.08 33.40
C ALA A 97 -17.67 0.27 34.06
N THR A 98 -17.36 1.32 33.29
CA THR A 98 -16.82 2.59 33.82
C THR A 98 -17.63 3.80 33.43
N THR A 99 -18.38 3.74 32.32
CA THR A 99 -19.15 4.88 31.80
C THR A 99 -20.57 4.43 31.49
N ALA A 100 -21.41 4.33 32.54
CA ALA A 100 -22.77 3.81 32.42
C ALA A 100 -23.61 4.52 31.33
N ASP A 101 -23.40 5.84 31.16
CA ASP A 101 -24.27 6.65 30.29
C ASP A 101 -23.49 7.44 29.22
N SER A 102 -22.19 7.15 29.03
CA SER A 102 -21.36 7.88 28.07
C SER A 102 -20.54 6.99 27.17
N VAL A 103 -20.30 7.49 25.97
CA VAL A 103 -19.63 6.79 24.89
C VAL A 103 -18.60 7.70 24.25
N GLU A 104 -17.45 7.14 23.92
CA GLU A 104 -16.43 7.81 23.15
C GLU A 104 -16.73 7.68 21.66
N VAL A 105 -16.69 8.79 20.94
CA VAL A 105 -17.02 8.88 19.51
C VAL A 105 -15.89 9.54 18.74
N VAL A 106 -15.58 9.01 17.57
CA VAL A 106 -14.59 9.59 16.66
C VAL A 106 -15.26 10.67 15.81
N VAL A 107 -14.91 11.93 16.07
CA VAL A 107 -15.41 13.11 15.36
C VAL A 107 -14.35 13.59 14.35
N PRO A 108 -14.64 13.57 13.04
CA PRO A 108 -13.72 14.07 12.03
C PRO A 108 -13.27 15.51 12.31
N GLY A 109 -11.96 15.76 12.26
CA GLY A 109 -11.37 17.08 12.54
C GLY A 109 -11.22 17.43 14.03
N TYR A 110 -11.88 16.72 14.94
CA TYR A 110 -11.85 17.00 16.39
C TYR A 110 -11.31 15.83 17.23
N GLY A 111 -11.15 14.64 16.64
CA GLY A 111 -10.60 13.47 17.32
C GLY A 111 -11.65 12.74 18.16
N ILE A 112 -11.23 12.13 19.27
CA ILE A 112 -12.14 11.42 20.19
C ILE A 112 -12.85 12.43 21.10
N CYS A 113 -14.18 12.41 21.05
CA CYS A 113 -15.06 13.18 21.93
C CYS A 113 -15.95 12.22 22.74
N THR A 114 -16.58 12.73 23.79
CA THR A 114 -17.53 11.96 24.61
C THR A 114 -18.93 12.54 24.46
N THR A 115 -19.92 11.67 24.37
CA THR A 115 -21.34 12.03 24.40
C THR A 115 -22.13 11.11 25.32
N LYS A 116 -23.34 11.53 25.70
CA LYS A 116 -24.25 10.72 26.51
C LYS A 116 -25.18 9.89 25.63
N ILE A 117 -25.49 8.70 26.10
CA ILE A 117 -26.40 7.76 25.43
C ILE A 117 -27.88 8.09 25.78
N GLU A 118 -28.14 8.75 26.92
CA GLU A 118 -29.51 9.00 27.41
C GLU A 118 -30.09 10.42 27.14
N ASP A 119 -31.43 10.44 27.00
CA ASP A 119 -32.43 11.52 26.77
C ASP A 119 -32.52 12.22 25.40
N GLY A 120 -31.66 11.93 24.43
CA GLY A 120 -31.62 12.65 23.14
C GLY A 120 -31.86 11.83 21.86
N GLY A 121 -32.06 10.51 21.94
CA GLY A 121 -32.19 9.63 20.77
C GLY A 121 -30.86 9.17 20.14
N ASN A 122 -29.75 9.26 20.87
CA ASN A 122 -28.44 8.75 20.46
C ASN A 122 -28.30 7.27 20.82
N ASN A 123 -28.57 6.36 19.88
CA ASN A 123 -28.49 4.92 20.14
C ASN A 123 -27.11 4.37 19.79
N PHE A 124 -26.49 3.62 20.72
CA PHE A 124 -25.30 2.83 20.43
C PHE A 124 -25.69 1.52 19.72
N VAL A 125 -25.00 1.24 18.61
CA VAL A 125 -25.15 0.02 17.83
C VAL A 125 -23.82 -0.71 17.84
N SER A 126 -23.75 -1.80 18.60
CA SER A 126 -22.55 -2.64 18.70
C SER A 126 -22.23 -3.32 17.37
N ASP A 127 -20.95 -3.50 17.09
CA ASP A 127 -20.51 -4.24 15.90
C ASP A 127 -20.92 -5.72 15.99
N ALA A 128 -21.20 -6.32 14.83
CA ALA A 128 -21.22 -7.76 14.74
C ALA A 128 -19.81 -8.31 15.04
N VAL A 129 -19.73 -9.32 15.91
CA VAL A 129 -18.45 -9.93 16.28
C VAL A 129 -17.82 -10.56 15.02
N CYS A 130 -16.76 -9.94 14.51
CA CYS A 130 -15.94 -10.51 13.44
C CYS A 130 -14.59 -10.92 14.04
N PRO A 131 -14.30 -12.22 14.19
CA PRO A 131 -13.06 -12.69 14.79
C PRO A 131 -11.83 -12.49 13.89
N SER A 132 -12.02 -12.26 12.59
CA SER A 132 -10.94 -12.11 11.61
C SER A 132 -10.83 -10.69 11.05
N LEU A 133 -9.60 -10.28 10.75
CA LEU A 133 -9.31 -9.07 10.00
C LEU A 133 -9.96 -9.14 8.61
N PRO A 134 -10.81 -8.18 8.22
CA PRO A 134 -11.45 -8.19 6.91
C PRO A 134 -10.44 -7.90 5.80
N SER A 135 -10.08 -8.91 5.01
CA SER A 135 -9.06 -8.84 3.95
C SER A 135 -9.34 -7.77 2.88
N ASP A 136 -10.62 -7.50 2.58
CA ASP A 136 -10.99 -6.51 1.54
C ASP A 136 -10.73 -5.05 1.94
N GLN A 137 -10.63 -4.76 3.25
CA GLN A 137 -10.36 -3.40 3.73
C GLN A 137 -8.90 -2.99 3.55
N LEU A 138 -8.01 -3.97 3.42
CA LEU A 138 -6.56 -3.78 3.29
C LEU A 138 -6.16 -3.42 1.85
N LYS A 139 -7.10 -3.46 0.90
CA LYS A 139 -6.87 -3.21 -0.53
C LYS A 139 -7.04 -1.75 -0.97
N ARG A 140 -6.97 -0.80 -0.03
CA ARG A 140 -7.34 0.60 -0.28
C ARG A 140 -6.23 1.43 -0.88
N ILE A 141 -4.99 1.03 -0.65
CA ILE A 141 -3.83 1.71 -1.19
C ILE A 141 -3.15 0.76 -2.18
N ASN A 142 -2.62 1.34 -3.25
CA ASN A 142 -1.76 0.63 -4.18
C ASN A 142 -0.34 1.21 -4.18
N SER A 143 -0.09 2.30 -3.44
CA SER A 143 1.18 3.01 -3.42
C SER A 143 1.50 3.51 -2.02
N LEU A 144 2.70 3.16 -1.54
CA LEU A 144 3.17 3.47 -0.18
C LEU A 144 4.60 3.97 -0.17
N THR A 145 4.83 5.17 0.36
CA THR A 145 6.16 5.68 0.74
C THR A 145 6.33 5.55 2.24
N LEU A 146 7.36 4.83 2.69
CA LEU A 146 7.79 4.78 4.09
C LEU A 146 9.17 5.42 4.23
N ASP A 147 9.20 6.60 4.84
CA ASP A 147 10.42 7.29 5.23
C ASP A 147 10.66 7.04 6.73
N LEU A 148 11.45 6.00 7.02
CA LEU A 148 11.66 5.54 8.38
C LEU A 148 12.80 6.29 9.06
N THR A 149 12.48 7.01 10.14
CA THR A 149 13.51 7.68 10.96
C THR A 149 14.25 6.72 11.86
N ALA A 150 13.57 5.65 12.28
CA ALA A 150 14.10 4.56 13.06
C ALA A 150 13.28 3.30 12.79
N LEU A 151 13.94 2.15 12.67
CA LEU A 151 13.29 0.86 12.56
C LEU A 151 13.90 -0.08 13.60
N GLU A 152 13.04 -0.71 14.39
CA GLU A 152 13.45 -1.68 15.41
C GLU A 152 14.10 -2.93 14.78
N SER A 153 13.45 -3.52 13.77
CA SER A 153 14.01 -4.63 13.01
C SER A 153 13.31 -4.81 11.65
N GLU A 154 13.94 -5.54 10.73
CA GLU A 154 13.32 -5.96 9.46
C GLU A 154 12.03 -6.76 9.68
N ALA A 155 11.99 -7.61 10.72
CA ALA A 155 10.81 -8.41 11.02
C ALA A 155 9.58 -7.54 11.32
N VAL A 156 9.76 -6.41 12.03
CA VAL A 156 8.69 -5.45 12.31
C VAL A 156 8.16 -4.80 11.03
N LEU A 157 9.06 -4.42 10.11
CA LEU A 157 8.65 -3.91 8.80
C LEU A 157 7.85 -4.95 8.01
N MET A 158 8.31 -6.21 8.00
CA MET A 158 7.61 -7.28 7.29
C MET A 158 6.25 -7.60 7.92
N GLN A 159 6.11 -7.48 9.25
CA GLN A 159 4.81 -7.61 9.92
C GLN A 159 3.86 -6.45 9.56
N LEU A 160 4.36 -5.22 9.42
CA LEU A 160 3.55 -4.12 8.91
C LEU A 160 3.08 -4.44 7.48
N LEU A 161 4.01 -4.79 6.59
CA LEU A 161 3.70 -5.08 5.18
C LEU A 161 2.80 -6.31 5.02
N SER A 162 2.85 -7.31 5.90
CA SER A 162 1.90 -8.43 5.84
C SER A 162 0.47 -8.00 6.15
N LEU A 163 0.29 -6.90 6.90
CA LEU A 163 -1.02 -6.34 7.21
C LEU A 163 -1.55 -5.46 6.08
N ILE A 164 -0.71 -4.70 5.38
CA ILE A 164 -1.18 -3.66 4.43
C ILE A 164 -0.63 -3.78 3.01
N GLY A 165 0.23 -4.76 2.74
CA GLY A 165 1.02 -4.88 1.52
C GLY A 165 0.37 -5.66 0.37
N GLY A 166 -0.71 -6.39 0.64
CA GLY A 166 -1.26 -7.38 -0.29
C GLY A 166 -1.67 -6.84 -1.67
N SER A 167 -2.08 -5.57 -1.76
CA SER A 167 -2.49 -4.90 -3.00
C SER A 167 -1.53 -3.79 -3.45
N LEU A 168 -0.37 -3.66 -2.81
CA LEU A 168 0.59 -2.63 -3.17
C LEU A 168 1.20 -2.96 -4.53
N GLN A 169 1.14 -1.98 -5.43
CA GLN A 169 1.78 -1.96 -6.74
C GLN A 169 3.06 -1.14 -6.72
N TRP A 170 3.13 -0.11 -5.86
CA TRP A 170 4.30 0.74 -5.68
C TRP A 170 4.70 0.82 -4.20
N LEU A 171 6.00 0.66 -3.92
CA LEU A 171 6.55 0.75 -2.58
C LEU A 171 7.88 1.50 -2.63
N SER A 172 7.99 2.57 -1.86
CA SER A 172 9.27 3.24 -1.60
C SER A 172 9.64 3.12 -0.13
N LEU A 173 10.82 2.58 0.14
CA LEU A 173 11.39 2.47 1.48
C LEU A 173 12.65 3.32 1.53
N SER A 174 12.64 4.35 2.38
CA SER A 174 13.81 5.16 2.65
C SER A 174 14.12 5.18 4.14
N ARG A 175 15.40 5.37 4.47
CA ARG A 175 15.85 5.59 5.84
C ARG A 175 16.47 6.97 5.97
N ASN A 176 16.04 7.73 6.97
CA ASN A 176 16.60 9.06 7.21
C ASN A 176 17.93 8.97 8.00
N GLU A 177 19.06 8.98 7.29
CA GLU A 177 20.40 9.01 7.91
C GLU A 177 20.77 10.42 8.42
N ARG A 178 20.14 10.88 9.51
CA ARG A 178 20.70 11.98 10.33
C ARG A 178 21.72 11.50 11.36
N ALA A 179 21.93 10.20 11.50
CA ALA A 179 22.86 9.62 12.45
C ALA A 179 24.20 9.33 11.76
N SER A 180 25.23 10.05 12.20
CA SER A 180 26.69 9.85 12.07
C SER A 180 27.21 8.74 11.14
N ARG A 181 28.23 9.08 10.32
CA ARG A 181 29.00 8.20 9.41
C ARG A 181 29.45 6.85 10.00
N SER A 182 29.51 6.71 11.33
CA SER A 182 29.92 5.51 12.06
C SER A 182 28.80 4.47 12.28
N GLN A 183 27.52 4.81 12.11
CA GLN A 183 26.39 3.86 12.21
C GLN A 183 25.98 3.23 10.86
N ARG A 184 26.63 3.64 9.76
CA ARG A 184 26.46 3.10 8.40
C ARG A 184 26.76 1.60 8.28
N ALA A 185 27.52 1.02 9.22
CA ALA A 185 27.85 -0.40 9.23
C ALA A 185 26.65 -1.32 9.59
N ARG A 186 25.47 -0.76 9.90
CA ARG A 186 24.22 -1.50 10.10
C ARG A 186 23.17 -1.09 9.06
N SER A 187 23.55 -1.14 7.79
CA SER A 187 22.61 -1.02 6.68
C SER A 187 21.46 -2.00 6.90
N GLN A 188 20.24 -1.50 6.78
CA GLN A 188 19.06 -2.32 6.94
C GLN A 188 19.02 -3.27 5.75
N GLN A 189 18.98 -4.57 6.04
CA GLN A 189 18.82 -5.57 5.00
C GLN A 189 17.33 -5.76 4.71
N ILE A 190 17.00 -5.80 3.42
CA ILE A 190 15.65 -6.05 2.93
C ILE A 190 15.67 -7.35 2.14
N ASP A 191 14.93 -8.34 2.63
CA ASP A 191 14.78 -9.62 1.95
C ASP A 191 13.69 -9.58 0.87
N LEU A 192 14.09 -9.72 -0.40
CA LEU A 192 13.12 -9.76 -1.49
C LEU A 192 12.21 -10.99 -1.45
N CYS A 193 12.65 -12.12 -0.87
CA CYS A 193 11.76 -13.27 -0.69
C CYS A 193 10.59 -12.92 0.25
N MET A 194 10.87 -12.16 1.31
CA MET A 194 9.85 -11.73 2.26
C MET A 194 8.95 -10.66 1.63
N LEU A 195 9.52 -9.68 0.92
CA LEU A 195 8.74 -8.68 0.19
C LEU A 195 7.83 -9.29 -0.87
N ALA A 196 8.31 -10.25 -1.66
CA ALA A 196 7.48 -10.94 -2.64
C ALA A 196 6.31 -11.70 -1.99
N THR A 197 6.48 -12.14 -0.74
CA THR A 197 5.43 -12.84 0.01
C THR A 197 4.39 -11.88 0.59
N THR A 198 4.82 -10.73 1.11
CA THR A 198 3.93 -9.73 1.74
C THR A 198 3.27 -8.80 0.72
N CYS A 199 3.98 -8.50 -0.37
CA CYS A 199 3.56 -7.60 -1.45
C CYS A 199 3.63 -8.32 -2.82
N PRO A 200 2.78 -9.34 -3.06
CA PRO A 200 2.86 -10.15 -4.28
C PRO A 200 2.47 -9.39 -5.56
N GLU A 201 1.68 -8.33 -5.44
CA GLU A 201 1.21 -7.50 -6.56
C GLU A 201 2.15 -6.33 -6.89
N LEU A 202 3.32 -6.25 -6.24
CA LEU A 202 4.24 -5.14 -6.42
C LEU A 202 4.82 -5.09 -7.84
N GLU A 203 4.64 -3.96 -8.50
CA GLU A 203 5.17 -3.67 -9.84
C GLU A 203 6.40 -2.78 -9.78
N GLU A 204 6.48 -1.88 -8.79
CA GLU A 204 7.53 -0.89 -8.64
C GLU A 204 8.07 -0.86 -7.19
N LEU A 205 9.40 -0.91 -7.06
CA LEU A 205 10.08 -0.88 -5.77
C LEU A 205 11.20 0.17 -5.80
N ASN A 206 11.18 1.10 -4.85
CA ASN A 206 12.29 2.02 -4.59
C ASN A 206 12.88 1.75 -3.21
N LEU A 207 14.20 1.52 -3.16
CA LEU A 207 14.95 1.29 -1.94
C LEU A 207 16.08 2.31 -1.85
N THR A 208 16.03 3.17 -0.84
CA THR A 208 17.10 4.14 -0.55
C THR A 208 17.75 3.78 0.79
N PHE A 209 19.09 3.72 0.83
CA PHE A 209 19.87 3.33 2.02
C PHE A 209 19.56 1.93 2.58
N CYS A 210 19.14 1.01 1.71
CA CYS A 210 18.81 -0.38 2.08
C CYS A 210 19.71 -1.36 1.32
N VAL A 211 20.21 -2.38 2.02
CA VAL A 211 20.96 -3.48 1.40
C VAL A 211 19.97 -4.57 0.99
N VAL A 212 20.04 -5.00 -0.25
CA VAL A 212 19.16 -6.07 -0.74
C VAL A 212 19.78 -7.42 -0.42
N ARG A 213 19.04 -8.25 0.31
CA ARG A 213 19.36 -9.67 0.51
C ARG A 213 18.25 -10.52 -0.08
N VAL A 214 18.53 -11.80 -0.27
CA VAL A 214 17.49 -12.78 -0.59
C VAL A 214 17.79 -14.04 0.17
N SER A 215 16.82 -14.48 0.96
CA SER A 215 16.88 -15.77 1.65
C SER A 215 16.61 -16.93 0.67
N ALA A 216 16.41 -18.14 1.19
CA ALA A 216 16.12 -19.31 0.35
C ALA A 216 15.01 -19.03 -0.69
N PRO A 217 15.15 -19.51 -1.95
CA PRO A 217 14.18 -19.24 -3.00
C PRO A 217 12.78 -19.73 -2.60
N ASN A 218 11.77 -18.85 -2.64
CA ASN A 218 10.39 -19.20 -2.37
C ASN A 218 9.52 -19.10 -3.64
N GLN A 219 8.33 -19.71 -3.61
CA GLN A 219 7.41 -19.68 -4.74
C GLN A 219 6.92 -18.26 -5.05
N ALA A 220 6.80 -17.40 -4.02
CA ALA A 220 6.38 -16.02 -4.18
C ALA A 220 7.36 -15.23 -5.06
N LEU A 221 8.67 -15.29 -4.78
CA LEU A 221 9.72 -14.64 -5.57
C LEU A 221 9.72 -15.15 -7.02
N ARG A 222 9.53 -16.46 -7.22
CA ARG A 222 9.45 -17.05 -8.57
C ARG A 222 8.30 -16.50 -9.39
N GLN A 223 7.18 -16.15 -8.76
CA GLN A 223 5.98 -15.62 -9.42
C GLN A 223 5.89 -14.09 -9.40
N TRP A 224 6.83 -13.43 -8.72
CA TRP A 224 6.82 -12.00 -8.52
C TRP A 224 7.02 -11.27 -9.85
N ALA A 225 6.04 -10.45 -10.21
CA ALA A 225 5.92 -9.83 -11.52
C ALA A 225 6.42 -8.37 -11.52
N ILE A 226 7.41 -8.08 -10.69
CA ILE A 226 8.00 -6.75 -10.57
C ILE A 226 8.56 -6.26 -11.91
N LYS A 227 8.36 -4.98 -12.20
CA LYS A 227 8.72 -4.31 -13.45
C LYS A 227 9.85 -3.30 -13.25
N ASP A 228 9.78 -2.52 -12.17
CA ASP A 228 10.77 -1.49 -11.89
C ASP A 228 11.39 -1.65 -10.50
N ILE A 229 12.71 -1.59 -10.43
CA ILE A 229 13.46 -1.50 -9.18
C ILE A 229 14.41 -0.31 -9.27
N SER A 230 14.36 0.57 -8.26
CA SER A 230 15.34 1.63 -8.02
C SER A 230 16.10 1.34 -6.73
N LEU A 231 17.42 1.34 -6.81
CA LEU A 231 18.32 1.13 -5.68
C LEU A 231 19.19 2.38 -5.53
N ASP A 232 18.93 3.16 -4.49
CA ASP A 232 19.65 4.39 -4.20
C ASP A 232 20.60 4.21 -3.01
N ASP A 233 21.82 4.71 -3.18
CA ASP A 233 22.89 4.70 -2.17
C ASP A 233 23.30 3.26 -1.75
N VAL A 234 23.46 2.37 -2.74
CA VAL A 234 23.87 0.97 -2.54
C VAL A 234 25.34 0.71 -2.88
N ASP A 235 25.95 -0.27 -2.21
CA ASP A 235 27.34 -0.70 -2.38
C ASP A 235 27.48 -2.12 -2.97
N ASP A 236 26.46 -2.97 -2.86
CA ASP A 236 26.41 -4.33 -3.41
C ASP A 236 25.15 -4.58 -4.25
N VAL A 237 25.36 -5.17 -5.43
CA VAL A 237 24.30 -5.58 -6.38
C VAL A 237 24.46 -7.03 -6.86
N SER A 238 25.33 -7.81 -6.21
CA SER A 238 25.59 -9.22 -6.51
C SER A 238 24.32 -10.07 -6.50
N ALA A 239 23.40 -9.76 -5.58
CA ALA A 239 22.07 -10.35 -5.50
C ALA A 239 21.28 -10.11 -6.79
N MET A 240 21.22 -8.87 -7.29
CA MET A 240 20.49 -8.50 -8.51
C MET A 240 21.04 -9.22 -9.74
N VAL A 241 22.37 -9.30 -9.83
CA VAL A 241 23.04 -10.05 -10.89
C VAL A 241 22.61 -11.51 -10.89
N THR A 242 22.52 -12.13 -9.71
CA THR A 242 22.11 -13.53 -9.56
C THR A 242 20.68 -13.75 -10.04
N TYR A 243 19.73 -12.86 -9.69
CA TYR A 243 18.33 -13.02 -10.12
C TYR A 243 18.11 -12.78 -11.60
N LEU A 244 18.82 -11.80 -12.19
CA LEU A 244 18.76 -11.59 -13.62
C LEU A 244 19.49 -12.68 -14.41
N THR A 245 20.33 -13.48 -13.76
CA THR A 245 20.91 -14.68 -14.39
C THR A 245 19.94 -15.88 -14.33
N ASP A 246 19.10 -15.97 -13.29
CA ASP A 246 18.17 -17.08 -13.08
C ASP A 246 16.93 -16.97 -13.99
N THR A 247 16.84 -17.86 -14.97
CA THR A 247 15.74 -17.92 -15.94
C THR A 247 14.44 -18.49 -15.37
N THR A 248 14.49 -19.11 -14.18
CA THR A 248 13.31 -19.66 -13.49
C THR A 248 12.47 -18.59 -12.81
N LEU A 249 13.06 -17.42 -12.54
CA LEU A 249 12.38 -16.31 -11.90
C LEU A 249 11.55 -15.51 -12.90
N ARG A 250 10.30 -15.21 -12.56
CA ARG A 250 9.45 -14.36 -13.41
C ARG A 250 10.02 -12.97 -13.59
N MET A 251 10.67 -12.38 -12.58
CA MET A 251 11.34 -11.08 -12.68
C MET A 251 12.36 -11.01 -13.82
N ARG A 252 13.01 -12.12 -14.20
CA ARG A 252 13.91 -12.15 -15.36
C ARG A 252 13.19 -11.87 -16.69
N LYS A 253 11.87 -12.07 -16.73
CA LYS A 253 11.02 -11.84 -17.90
C LYS A 253 10.15 -10.60 -17.75
N THR A 254 10.03 -10.04 -16.54
CA THR A 254 9.15 -8.89 -16.27
C THR A 254 9.87 -7.61 -15.87
N LEU A 255 11.08 -7.68 -15.30
CA LEU A 255 11.83 -6.50 -14.86
C LEU A 255 12.34 -5.71 -16.07
N VAL A 256 11.70 -4.56 -16.29
CA VAL A 256 11.92 -3.59 -17.36
C VAL A 256 12.99 -2.59 -16.94
N ARG A 257 12.88 -1.97 -15.77
CA ARG A 257 13.83 -0.95 -15.32
C ARG A 257 14.56 -1.39 -14.07
N LEU A 258 15.89 -1.31 -14.12
CA LEU A 258 16.74 -1.38 -12.95
C LEU A 258 17.63 -0.15 -12.93
N ASP A 259 17.36 0.75 -12.00
CA ASP A 259 18.16 1.94 -11.76
C ASP A 259 18.97 1.72 -10.48
N VAL A 260 20.29 1.87 -10.56
CA VAL A 260 21.21 1.71 -9.43
C VAL A 260 22.05 2.97 -9.32
N HIS A 261 21.87 3.68 -8.22
CA HIS A 261 22.67 4.83 -7.82
C HIS A 261 23.60 4.40 -6.70
N HIS A 262 24.90 4.36 -6.99
CA HIS A 262 25.88 3.88 -6.02
C HIS A 262 26.27 4.96 -5.01
N LEU A 263 26.69 4.52 -3.83
CA LEU A 263 27.13 5.44 -2.77
C LEU A 263 28.38 6.21 -3.20
N TYR A 264 28.37 7.54 -3.04
CA TYR A 264 29.50 8.40 -3.41
C TYR A 264 30.79 7.95 -2.69
N GLY A 265 31.81 7.54 -3.47
CA GLY A 265 33.09 7.06 -2.97
C GLY A 265 33.22 5.54 -2.82
N HIS A 266 32.14 4.78 -3.05
CA HIS A 266 32.15 3.31 -3.05
C HIS A 266 31.62 2.80 -4.40
N PRO A 267 32.48 2.74 -5.44
CA PRO A 267 32.05 2.28 -6.74
C PRO A 267 31.66 0.80 -6.69
N LEU A 268 30.61 0.43 -7.42
CA LEU A 268 30.21 -0.96 -7.59
C LEU A 268 31.36 -1.80 -8.15
N CYS A 269 31.38 -3.07 -7.75
CA CYS A 269 32.28 -4.07 -8.32
C CYS A 269 32.23 -4.02 -9.87
N PRO A 270 33.37 -3.81 -10.57
CA PRO A 270 33.37 -3.70 -12.03
C PRO A 270 32.83 -4.93 -12.74
N HIS A 271 33.02 -6.11 -12.14
CA HIS A 271 32.51 -7.37 -12.67
C HIS A 271 30.98 -7.42 -12.64
N ASP A 272 30.36 -6.99 -11.53
CA ASP A 272 28.91 -6.96 -11.39
C ASP A 272 28.29 -5.85 -12.24
N LYS A 273 28.96 -4.69 -12.33
CA LYS A 273 28.58 -3.61 -13.26
C LYS A 273 28.52 -4.14 -14.70
N LYS A 274 29.55 -4.87 -15.14
CA LYS A 274 29.62 -5.46 -16.48
C LYS A 274 28.49 -6.49 -16.68
N ARG A 275 28.26 -7.38 -15.71
CA ARG A 275 27.20 -8.40 -15.79
C ARG A 275 25.81 -7.79 -15.85
N LEU A 276 25.51 -6.78 -15.01
CA LEU A 276 24.24 -6.06 -15.08
C LEU A 276 24.08 -5.37 -16.43
N SER A 277 25.10 -4.65 -16.90
CA SER A 277 25.03 -3.96 -18.19
C SER A 277 24.80 -4.88 -19.39
N ALA A 278 25.16 -6.17 -19.30
CA ALA A 278 24.91 -7.15 -20.36
C ALA A 278 23.42 -7.45 -20.57
N PHE A 279 22.58 -7.23 -19.56
CA PHE A 279 21.13 -7.39 -19.67
C PHE A 279 20.42 -6.14 -20.21
N ASN A 280 21.13 -5.02 -20.37
CA ASN A 280 20.57 -3.79 -20.91
C ASN A 280 20.23 -3.94 -22.39
N GLY A 281 19.05 -3.49 -22.79
CA GLY A 281 18.59 -3.56 -24.17
C GLY A 281 17.93 -4.88 -24.56
N GLU A 282 17.79 -5.84 -23.64
CA GLU A 282 17.09 -7.10 -23.93
C GLU A 282 15.58 -6.91 -24.05
N PHE A 283 14.97 -7.52 -25.06
CA PHE A 283 13.51 -7.54 -25.22
C PHE A 283 12.87 -8.60 -24.33
N LEU A 284 11.84 -8.21 -23.58
CA LEU A 284 11.16 -9.05 -22.61
C LEU A 284 9.97 -9.78 -23.25
N PRO A 285 9.90 -11.12 -23.19
CA PRO A 285 8.85 -11.87 -23.88
C PRO A 285 7.47 -11.73 -23.24
N VAL A 286 7.41 -11.31 -21.97
CA VAL A 286 6.17 -11.27 -21.17
C VAL A 286 5.63 -9.85 -21.04
N THR A 287 6.51 -8.86 -20.85
CA THR A 287 6.10 -7.46 -20.69
C THR A 287 5.99 -6.80 -22.06
N LYS A 288 4.85 -6.15 -22.31
CA LYS A 288 4.57 -5.48 -23.57
C LYS A 288 4.35 -3.99 -23.37
N GLU A 289 4.93 -3.21 -24.26
CA GLU A 289 4.87 -1.77 -24.28
C GLU A 289 3.44 -1.32 -24.53
N LYS A 290 2.89 -0.53 -23.63
CA LYS A 290 1.54 0.00 -23.83
C LYS A 290 1.51 0.87 -25.08
N LEU A 291 0.69 0.49 -26.05
CA LEU A 291 0.48 1.30 -27.25
C LEU A 291 0.08 2.74 -26.87
N PRO A 292 0.67 3.76 -27.55
CA PRO A 292 0.33 5.15 -27.34
C PRO A 292 -1.19 5.39 -27.48
N ASN A 293 -1.72 6.30 -26.68
CA ASN A 293 -3.15 6.64 -26.72
C ASN A 293 -3.59 7.11 -28.11
N GLN A 294 -2.71 7.75 -28.88
CA GLN A 294 -2.96 8.18 -30.25
C GLN A 294 -3.17 6.98 -31.20
N SER A 295 -2.35 5.93 -31.10
CA SER A 295 -2.50 4.70 -31.89
C SER A 295 -3.81 3.98 -31.54
N LYS A 296 -4.15 3.93 -30.25
CA LYS A 296 -5.44 3.38 -29.78
C LYS A 296 -6.62 4.18 -30.35
N ALA A 297 -6.54 5.51 -30.29
CA ALA A 297 -7.57 6.40 -30.82
C ALA A 297 -7.72 6.30 -32.35
N ALA A 298 -6.61 6.16 -33.08
CA ALA A 298 -6.61 5.96 -34.53
C ALA A 298 -7.32 4.66 -34.93
N MET A 299 -7.03 3.55 -34.23
CA MET A 299 -7.73 2.28 -34.46
C MET A 299 -9.24 2.43 -34.20
N LEU A 300 -9.63 3.04 -33.08
CA LEU A 300 -11.04 3.27 -32.75
C LEU A 300 -11.74 4.16 -33.78
N SER A 301 -11.02 5.15 -34.32
CA SER A 301 -11.52 6.04 -35.38
C SER A 301 -11.76 5.29 -36.69
N ALA A 302 -10.81 4.44 -37.13
CA ALA A 302 -10.97 3.61 -38.32
C ALA A 302 -12.14 2.63 -38.18
N VAL A 303 -12.28 2.01 -37.01
CA VAL A 303 -13.40 1.13 -36.66
C VAL A 303 -14.75 1.86 -36.74
N ARG A 304 -14.84 3.12 -36.24
CA ARG A 304 -16.06 3.92 -36.30
C ARG A 304 -16.36 4.49 -37.69
N SER A 305 -15.34 4.87 -38.45
CA SER A 305 -15.47 5.43 -39.81
C SER A 305 -16.02 4.38 -40.78
N GLY A 306 -15.63 3.11 -40.63
CA GLY A 306 -16.21 1.98 -41.37
C GLY A 306 -17.71 1.76 -41.13
N CYS A 307 -18.29 2.32 -40.05
CA CYS A 307 -19.72 2.25 -39.77
C CYS A 307 -20.56 3.33 -40.47
N ASN A 308 -19.94 4.36 -41.07
CA ASN A 308 -20.63 5.54 -41.60
C ASN A 308 -20.90 5.47 -43.11
N ILE A 309 -21.00 4.27 -43.67
CA ILE A 309 -21.27 4.07 -45.10
C ILE A 309 -22.65 3.45 -45.25
N ASN A 310 -23.51 4.16 -45.99
CA ASN A 310 -24.88 3.82 -46.34
C ASN A 310 -25.00 2.57 -47.23
N SER A 311 -24.37 1.45 -46.88
CA SER A 311 -24.45 0.19 -47.61
C SER A 311 -25.29 -0.83 -46.85
N SER A 312 -26.44 -1.15 -47.43
CA SER A 312 -27.48 -2.06 -46.98
C SER A 312 -27.10 -3.55 -47.07
N THR A 313 -25.90 -3.95 -46.63
CA THR A 313 -25.50 -5.37 -46.68
C THR A 313 -24.73 -5.78 -45.43
N GLU A 314 -25.43 -6.49 -44.54
CA GLU A 314 -25.00 -7.50 -43.55
C GLU A 314 -23.51 -7.60 -43.13
N ALA A 315 -22.86 -6.50 -42.76
CA ALA A 315 -21.51 -6.51 -42.19
C ALA A 315 -21.47 -5.90 -40.77
N PHE A 316 -22.40 -6.28 -39.88
CA PHE A 316 -22.53 -5.69 -38.53
C PHE A 316 -22.56 -6.60 -37.27
N PRO A 317 -22.21 -7.91 -37.28
CA PRO A 317 -22.14 -8.68 -36.02
C PRO A 317 -20.83 -8.53 -35.22
N ALA A 318 -19.71 -8.20 -35.87
CA ALA A 318 -18.38 -8.28 -35.24
C ALA A 318 -17.98 -7.01 -34.47
N LEU A 319 -18.34 -5.83 -35.01
CA LEU A 319 -17.98 -4.53 -34.43
C LEU A 319 -18.82 -4.17 -33.19
N SER A 320 -20.08 -4.63 -33.15
CA SER A 320 -20.96 -4.53 -31.98
C SER A 320 -20.51 -5.40 -30.80
N ARG A 321 -19.54 -6.30 -31.02
CA ARG A 321 -18.92 -7.17 -30.00
C ARG A 321 -17.55 -6.68 -29.52
N LEU A 322 -17.03 -5.57 -30.07
CA LEU A 322 -15.80 -4.95 -29.58
C LEU A 322 -16.08 -4.19 -28.28
N ASP A 323 -16.13 -4.92 -27.18
CA ASP A 323 -16.15 -4.34 -25.84
C ASP A 323 -14.74 -3.96 -25.35
N ALA A 324 -14.66 -3.38 -24.16
CA ALA A 324 -13.39 -2.99 -23.56
C ALA A 324 -12.41 -4.17 -23.39
N SER A 325 -12.92 -5.38 -23.16
CA SER A 325 -12.11 -6.59 -22.96
C SER A 325 -11.47 -7.03 -24.28
N VAL A 326 -12.23 -7.07 -25.37
CA VAL A 326 -11.72 -7.44 -26.70
C VAL A 326 -10.73 -6.40 -27.20
N LEU A 327 -11.02 -5.11 -27.00
CA LEU A 327 -10.08 -4.03 -27.35
C LEU A 327 -8.79 -4.13 -26.54
N SER A 328 -8.87 -4.44 -25.25
CA SER A 328 -7.70 -4.68 -24.41
C SER A 328 -6.87 -5.85 -24.94
N LEU A 329 -7.49 -6.94 -25.38
CA LEU A 329 -6.77 -8.08 -25.97
C LEU A 329 -6.10 -7.71 -27.29
N ILE A 330 -6.77 -6.96 -28.16
CA ILE A 330 -6.20 -6.51 -29.43
C ILE A 330 -4.98 -5.61 -29.18
N PHE A 331 -5.10 -4.63 -28.28
CA PHE A 331 -3.98 -3.75 -27.97
C PHE A 331 -2.82 -4.50 -27.31
N THR A 332 -3.12 -5.44 -26.40
CA THR A 332 -2.09 -6.31 -25.83
C THR A 332 -1.45 -7.21 -26.90
N PHE A 333 -2.21 -7.71 -27.88
CA PHE A 333 -1.65 -8.51 -28.96
C PHE A 333 -0.70 -7.69 -29.84
N ALA A 334 -1.14 -6.49 -30.25
CA ALA A 334 -0.40 -5.58 -31.12
C ALA A 334 0.76 -4.84 -30.42
N ALA A 335 0.80 -4.83 -29.09
CA ALA A 335 1.88 -4.24 -28.32
C ALA A 335 3.21 -4.97 -28.54
N THR A 336 4.28 -4.18 -28.65
CA THR A 336 5.67 -4.64 -28.80
C THR A 336 6.24 -5.13 -27.48
N PRO A 337 7.19 -6.08 -27.47
CA PRO A 337 7.94 -6.42 -26.27
C PRO A 337 8.64 -5.19 -25.68
N GLU A 338 8.57 -5.00 -24.36
CA GLU A 338 9.35 -3.94 -23.70
C GLU A 338 10.84 -4.27 -23.71
N GLN A 339 11.66 -3.24 -23.81
CA GLN A 339 13.11 -3.37 -23.75
C GLN A 339 13.60 -3.06 -22.33
N ARG A 340 14.41 -3.96 -21.75
CA ARG A 340 15.01 -3.73 -20.45
C ARG A 340 15.98 -2.55 -20.48
N SER A 341 15.83 -1.63 -19.55
CA SER A 341 16.74 -0.52 -19.29
C SER A 341 17.47 -0.75 -17.97
N ILE A 342 18.80 -0.76 -17.99
CA ILE A 342 19.64 -0.81 -16.80
C ILE A 342 20.50 0.45 -16.74
N ARG A 343 20.31 1.25 -15.70
CA ARG A 343 21.08 2.47 -15.46
C ARG A 343 21.93 2.29 -14.21
N LEU A 344 23.23 2.48 -14.37
CA LEU A 344 24.22 2.37 -13.29
C LEU A 344 24.89 3.73 -13.20
N VAL A 345 24.38 4.58 -12.30
CA VAL A 345 24.77 5.98 -12.15
C VAL A 345 25.70 6.15 -10.99
#